data_AF-A0A8C7NGR7-F1
#
_entry.id   AF-A0A8C7NGR7-F1
#
_cell.length_a   1.000
_cell.length_b   1.000
_cell.length_c   1.000
_cell.angle_alpha   90.00
_cell.angle_beta   90.00
_cell.angle_gamma   90.00
#
_symmetry.space_group_name_H-M   'P 1'
#
loop_
_entity.id
_entity.type
_entity.pdbx_description
1 polymer ?
#
loop_
_entity_poly.entity_id
_entity_poly.type
_entity_poly.pdbx_seq_one_letter_code
_entity_poly.pdbx_strand_id
1 'polypeptide(L)'
;MLEPQVWREAATKVFFALDNNCHFDAMLVSFINFVTSILATLVVFAVLGFKANLMNEKCVIVNAEKIIGCLNSNVLSHYLIPPHVNFSQLSTVEYTEMYGVIKTVKEGSFAKLGLDPCVLEDELNKSVQGTGLAFIAFTEAMTHFPASPFWSVMFSFMLINLGLGSMIGTMTGITTFICFQCAAVIIAFICGLLFVQRSGNYFVIMFDNYSAGLPLTVAVILENVSVAWIYGTKRFMQDLEDMLGFRPHAFYFYMWKYVSRCLIVLIMATVIEMAISPPGYNAWVEELLSVSYRKGMMKDISNLEKVDEMHFILGKNPRETPLPKPPSQANLVPPGTKPLENSNSSSANSCYRTGYQNNIGPITPTTPVTPTVPESDS
;
A
#
# COMPACT_ATOMS: atom_id res chain seq x y z
N MET A 1 -36.49 -45.35 -2.75
CA MET A 1 -37.48 -44.75 -1.83
C MET A 1 -37.84 -43.37 -2.39
N LEU A 2 -38.93 -43.27 -3.14
CA LEU A 2 -39.54 -41.99 -3.51
C LEU A 2 -40.54 -41.66 -2.39
N GLU A 3 -40.10 -40.90 -1.39
CA GLU A 3 -40.97 -40.49 -0.29
C GLU A 3 -41.88 -39.34 -0.78
N PRO A 4 -43.22 -39.47 -0.69
CA PRO A 4 -44.15 -38.41 -1.08
C PRO A 4 -43.99 -37.10 -0.30
N GLN A 5 -43.26 -37.13 0.82
CA GLN A 5 -42.93 -35.95 1.61
C GLN A 5 -41.93 -35.03 0.89
N VAL A 6 -40.94 -35.57 0.18
CA VAL A 6 -39.94 -34.77 -0.56
C VAL A 6 -40.60 -33.96 -1.67
N TRP A 7 -41.57 -34.56 -2.39
CA TRP A 7 -42.34 -33.88 -3.42
C TRP A 7 -43.29 -32.82 -2.85
N ARG A 8 -43.85 -33.08 -1.66
CA ARG A 8 -44.70 -32.11 -0.97
C ARG A 8 -43.90 -30.93 -0.46
N GLU A 9 -42.73 -31.17 0.14
CA GLU A 9 -41.80 -30.12 0.55
C GLU A 9 -41.24 -29.34 -0.65
N ALA A 10 -40.92 -30.01 -1.75
CA ALA A 10 -40.52 -29.35 -2.99
C ALA A 10 -41.65 -28.49 -3.58
N ALA A 11 -42.88 -29.03 -3.66
CA ALA A 11 -44.04 -28.28 -4.11
C ALA A 11 -44.36 -27.10 -3.19
N THR A 12 -44.22 -27.28 -1.87
CA THR A 12 -44.46 -26.23 -0.86
C THR A 12 -43.37 -25.16 -0.91
N LYS A 13 -42.10 -25.54 -1.15
CA LYS A 13 -40.99 -24.60 -1.40
C LYS A 13 -41.18 -23.82 -2.70
N VAL A 14 -41.66 -24.48 -3.77
CA VAL A 14 -42.02 -23.80 -5.03
C VAL A 14 -43.21 -22.86 -4.81
N PHE A 15 -44.20 -23.26 -4.00
CA PHE A 15 -45.38 -22.45 -3.68
C PHE A 15 -45.06 -21.23 -2.80
N PHE A 16 -44.19 -21.38 -1.79
CA PHE A 16 -43.72 -20.25 -0.97
C PHE A 16 -42.71 -19.37 -1.72
N ALA A 17 -41.96 -19.91 -2.69
CA ALA A 17 -41.13 -19.11 -3.59
C ALA A 17 -41.98 -18.25 -4.55
N LEU A 18 -43.21 -18.68 -4.87
CA LEU A 18 -44.17 -17.91 -5.68
C LEU A 18 -44.80 -16.73 -4.92
N ASP A 19 -44.77 -16.73 -3.58
CA ASP A 19 -45.32 -15.65 -2.74
C ASP A 19 -44.21 -14.80 -2.07
N ASN A 20 -42.98 -14.85 -2.60
CA ASN A 20 -41.89 -13.98 -2.15
C ASN A 20 -41.59 -12.90 -3.20
N ASN A 21 -41.61 -11.64 -2.79
CA ASN A 21 -41.41 -10.51 -3.70
C ASN A 21 -39.92 -10.33 -4.04
N CYS A 22 -39.45 -11.11 -5.01
CA CYS A 22 -38.06 -11.09 -5.46
C CYS A 22 -37.64 -9.72 -6.04
N HIS A 23 -38.59 -8.91 -6.53
CA HIS A 23 -38.31 -7.56 -7.01
C HIS A 23 -37.91 -6.63 -5.87
N PHE A 24 -38.64 -6.67 -4.75
CA PHE A 24 -38.30 -5.89 -3.57
C PHE A 24 -36.96 -6.33 -2.97
N ASP A 25 -36.74 -7.64 -2.83
CA ASP A 25 -35.49 -8.19 -2.31
C ASP A 25 -34.29 -7.77 -3.17
N ALA A 26 -34.40 -7.89 -4.50
CA ALA A 26 -33.33 -7.50 -5.43
C ALA A 26 -33.04 -5.98 -5.36
N MET A 27 -34.08 -5.15 -5.29
CA MET A 27 -33.93 -3.70 -5.15
C MET A 27 -33.30 -3.31 -3.81
N LEU A 28 -33.73 -3.94 -2.71
CA LEU A 28 -33.22 -3.68 -1.37
C LEU A 28 -31.73 -4.07 -1.26
N VAL A 29 -31.37 -5.27 -1.71
CA VAL A 29 -29.97 -5.75 -1.69
C VAL A 29 -29.09 -4.84 -2.55
N SER A 30 -29.54 -4.47 -3.75
CA SER A 30 -28.79 -3.57 -4.62
C SER A 30 -28.60 -2.19 -3.98
N PHE A 31 -29.63 -1.65 -3.34
CA PHE A 31 -29.58 -0.36 -2.66
C PHE A 31 -28.65 -0.38 -1.44
N ILE A 32 -28.75 -1.40 -0.58
CA ILE A 32 -27.87 -1.56 0.58
C ILE A 32 -26.41 -1.70 0.13
N ASN A 33 -26.15 -2.52 -0.90
CA ASN A 33 -24.79 -2.68 -1.43
C ASN A 33 -24.23 -1.37 -1.98
N PHE A 34 -25.06 -0.58 -2.68
CA PHE A 34 -24.69 0.74 -3.18
C PHE A 34 -24.35 1.73 -2.05
N VAL A 35 -25.23 1.86 -1.05
CA VAL A 35 -25.00 2.74 0.11
C VAL A 35 -23.77 2.30 0.89
N THR A 36 -23.61 0.99 1.12
CA THR A 36 -22.44 0.43 1.81
C THR A 36 -21.16 0.72 1.05
N SER A 37 -21.17 0.62 -0.29
CA SER A 37 -20.02 0.97 -1.13
C SER A 37 -19.65 2.45 -0.99
N ILE A 38 -20.63 3.36 -1.05
CA ILE A 38 -20.37 4.80 -0.86
C ILE A 38 -19.77 5.08 0.52
N LEU A 39 -20.36 4.52 1.57
CA LEU A 39 -19.88 4.70 2.94
C LEU A 39 -18.47 4.13 3.11
N ALA A 40 -18.22 2.92 2.61
CA ALA A 40 -16.90 2.30 2.64
C ALA A 40 -15.86 3.15 1.90
N THR A 41 -16.18 3.62 0.70
CA THR A 41 -15.31 4.50 -0.09
C THR A 41 -15.00 5.81 0.63
N LEU A 42 -16.00 6.44 1.25
CA LEU A 42 -15.80 7.65 2.05
C LEU A 42 -14.83 7.39 3.21
N VAL A 43 -15.04 6.31 3.96
CA VAL A 43 -14.15 5.93 5.08
C VAL A 43 -12.73 5.65 4.60
N VAL A 44 -12.58 4.92 3.49
CA VAL A 44 -11.29 4.62 2.87
C VAL A 44 -10.54 5.89 2.50
N PHE A 45 -11.17 6.80 1.75
CA PHE A 45 -10.51 8.04 1.34
C PHE A 45 -10.23 8.99 2.51
N ALA A 46 -11.08 9.00 3.55
CA ALA A 46 -10.83 9.79 4.76
C ALA A 46 -9.57 9.31 5.51
N VAL A 47 -9.40 8.00 5.69
CA VAL A 47 -8.23 7.42 6.36
C VAL A 47 -6.96 7.60 5.51
N LEU A 48 -7.04 7.38 4.20
CA LEU A 48 -5.92 7.62 3.29
C LEU A 48 -5.52 9.10 3.24
N GLY A 49 -6.49 10.01 3.21
CA GLY A 49 -6.24 11.46 3.25
C GLY A 49 -5.58 11.89 4.56
N PHE A 50 -6.04 11.35 5.70
CA PHE A 50 -5.40 11.57 7.00
C PHE A 50 -3.95 11.08 7.00
N LYS A 51 -3.70 9.86 6.49
CA LYS A 51 -2.35 9.30 6.35
C LYS A 51 -1.47 10.19 5.47
N ALA A 52 -1.97 10.60 4.31
CA ALA A 52 -1.23 11.44 3.37
C ALA A 52 -0.87 12.78 4.00
N ASN A 53 -1.79 13.44 4.70
CA ASN A 53 -1.51 14.70 5.37
C ASN A 53 -0.43 14.56 6.46
N LEU A 54 -0.53 13.50 7.27
CA LEU A 54 0.43 13.22 8.33
C LEU A 54 1.83 12.88 7.79
N MET A 55 1.91 12.14 6.70
CA MET A 55 3.19 11.86 6.02
C MET A 55 3.76 13.12 5.37
N ASN A 56 2.91 13.98 4.81
CA ASN A 56 3.32 15.24 4.22
C ASN A 56 3.88 16.21 5.27
N GLU A 57 3.23 16.34 6.42
CA GLU A 57 3.73 17.16 7.54
C GLU A 57 5.09 16.66 8.05
N LYS A 58 5.29 15.34 8.18
CA LYS A 58 6.60 14.75 8.53
C LYS A 58 7.67 15.07 7.48
N CYS A 59 7.33 15.01 6.19
CA CYS A 59 8.22 15.38 5.08
C CYS A 59 8.68 16.84 5.22
N VAL A 60 7.75 17.75 5.49
CA VAL A 60 8.02 19.18 5.67
C VAL A 60 8.95 19.42 6.86
N ILE A 61 8.72 18.78 8.00
CA ILE A 61 9.57 18.92 9.19
C ILE A 61 11.01 18.46 8.90
N VAL A 62 11.19 17.27 8.31
CA VAL A 62 12.52 16.73 7.98
C VAL A 62 13.25 17.64 6.98
N ASN A 63 12.54 18.15 5.97
CA ASN A 63 13.15 19.04 5.00
C ASN A 63 13.44 20.43 5.57
N ALA A 64 12.64 20.93 6.52
CA ALA A 64 12.93 22.17 7.24
C ALA A 64 14.22 22.05 8.06
N GLU A 65 14.44 20.93 8.75
CA GLU A 65 15.70 20.66 9.46
C GLU A 65 16.92 20.67 8.52
N LYS A 66 16.79 20.04 7.33
CA LYS A 66 17.84 20.08 6.30
C LYS A 66 18.14 21.51 5.83
N ILE A 67 17.10 22.33 5.62
CA ILE A 67 17.24 23.73 5.21
C ILE A 67 17.95 24.55 6.29
N ILE A 68 17.59 24.38 7.56
CA ILE A 68 18.26 25.04 8.69
C ILE A 68 19.74 24.63 8.76
N GLY A 69 20.06 23.35 8.55
CA GLY A 69 21.45 22.89 8.43
C GLY A 69 22.21 23.58 7.29
N CYS A 70 21.57 23.76 6.14
CA CYS A 70 22.17 24.45 4.99
C CYS A 70 22.36 25.96 5.23
N LEU A 71 21.45 26.60 5.97
CA LEU A 71 21.55 28.02 6.38
C LEU A 71 22.73 28.23 7.33
N ASN A 72 22.89 27.36 8.34
CA ASN A 72 24.01 27.43 9.28
C ASN A 72 25.38 27.21 8.62
N SER A 73 25.41 26.53 7.48
CA SER A 73 26.63 26.33 6.67
C SER A 73 26.93 27.46 5.67
N ASN A 74 26.15 28.55 5.65
CA ASN A 74 26.23 29.63 4.66
C ASN A 74 26.08 29.16 3.19
N VAL A 75 25.54 27.96 2.96
CA VAL A 75 25.27 27.39 1.62
C VAL A 75 23.97 27.94 1.03
N LEU A 76 23.08 28.43 1.90
CA LEU A 76 21.83 29.11 1.56
C LEU A 76 21.83 30.45 2.28
N SER A 77 21.51 31.55 1.59
CA SER A 77 21.41 32.86 2.21
C SER A 77 20.01 33.07 2.79
N HIS A 78 19.94 33.69 3.98
CA HIS A 78 18.67 33.98 4.69
C HIS A 78 17.74 34.91 3.88
N TYR A 79 18.23 35.51 2.79
CA TYR A 79 17.45 36.36 1.89
C TYR A 79 16.49 35.58 0.97
N LEU A 80 16.70 34.26 0.79
CA LEU A 80 15.77 33.41 0.02
C LEU A 80 14.54 32.96 0.82
N ILE A 81 14.49 33.25 2.13
CA ILE A 81 13.38 32.85 3.00
C ILE A 81 12.32 33.96 2.97
N PRO A 82 11.06 33.67 2.61
CA PRO A 82 10.01 34.67 2.68
C PRO A 82 9.85 35.18 4.12
N PRO A 83 9.73 36.51 4.34
CA PRO A 83 9.78 37.11 5.68
C PRO A 83 8.58 36.76 6.59
N HIS A 84 7.57 36.07 6.06
CA HIS A 84 6.38 35.65 6.78
C HIS A 84 6.48 34.24 7.39
N VAL A 85 7.55 33.49 7.08
CA VAL A 85 7.67 32.08 7.45
C VAL A 85 8.40 31.90 8.78
N ASN A 86 7.72 31.34 9.78
CA ASN A 86 8.32 30.96 11.06
C ASN A 86 8.57 29.44 11.08
N PHE A 87 9.83 29.03 11.27
CA PHE A 87 10.24 27.62 11.30
C PHE A 87 9.67 26.81 12.49
N SER A 88 9.07 27.47 13.48
CA SER A 88 8.42 26.81 14.62
C SER A 88 7.05 26.21 14.28
N GLN A 89 6.37 26.69 13.23
CA GLN A 89 5.08 26.18 12.75
C GLN A 89 5.02 26.29 11.22
N LEU A 90 5.86 25.52 10.53
CA LEU A 90 5.91 25.55 9.07
C LEU A 90 4.74 24.76 8.46
N SER A 91 3.88 25.43 7.70
CA SER A 91 2.78 24.78 6.98
C SER A 91 3.25 24.18 5.64
N THR A 92 2.51 23.19 5.14
CA THR A 92 2.80 22.50 3.87
C THR A 92 2.78 23.46 2.66
N VAL A 93 1.91 24.47 2.70
CA VAL A 93 1.81 25.50 1.65
C VAL A 93 3.06 26.39 1.64
N GLU A 94 3.48 26.87 2.82
CA GLU A 94 4.66 27.73 2.98
C GLU A 94 5.95 27.00 2.57
N TYR A 95 6.05 25.70 2.88
CA TYR A 95 7.14 24.86 2.42
C TYR A 95 7.15 24.73 0.89
N THR A 96 5.99 24.56 0.26
CA THR A 96 5.88 24.39 -1.21
C THR A 96 6.32 25.65 -1.95
N GLU A 97 5.94 26.82 -1.45
CA GLU A 97 6.41 28.11 -1.99
C GLU A 97 7.91 28.27 -1.81
N MET A 98 8.43 28.02 -0.60
CA MET A 98 9.87 28.08 -0.32
C MET A 98 10.66 27.09 -1.19
N TYR A 99 10.15 25.87 -1.37
CA TYR A 99 10.74 24.85 -2.24
C TYR A 99 10.80 25.34 -3.69
N GLY A 100 9.73 25.96 -4.19
CA GLY A 100 9.68 26.56 -5.53
C GLY A 100 10.72 27.66 -5.73
N VAL A 101 10.89 28.54 -4.75
CA VAL A 101 11.91 29.60 -4.77
C VAL A 101 13.33 29.01 -4.73
N ILE A 102 13.60 28.06 -3.85
CA ILE A 102 14.91 27.41 -3.75
C ILE A 102 15.25 26.66 -5.05
N LYS A 103 14.25 26.01 -5.67
CA LYS A 103 14.41 25.29 -6.94
C LYS A 103 14.74 26.21 -8.10
N THR A 104 14.07 27.36 -8.20
CA THR A 104 14.29 28.35 -9.28
C THR A 104 15.60 29.12 -9.12
N VAL A 105 15.97 29.48 -7.89
CA VAL A 105 17.22 30.24 -7.67
C VAL A 105 18.46 29.37 -7.79
N LYS A 106 18.36 28.07 -7.47
CA LYS A 106 19.50 27.15 -7.38
C LYS A 106 19.49 26.04 -8.43
N GLU A 107 18.86 26.27 -9.59
CA GLU A 107 18.66 25.30 -10.69
C GLU A 107 19.82 24.32 -10.91
N GLY A 108 21.08 24.79 -10.91
CA GLY A 108 22.27 23.95 -11.14
C GLY A 108 22.82 23.18 -9.93
N SER A 109 22.46 23.56 -8.69
CA SER A 109 22.92 22.90 -7.45
C SER A 109 21.78 22.38 -6.57
N PHE A 110 20.53 22.47 -7.02
CA PHE A 110 19.34 22.01 -6.30
C PHE A 110 19.39 20.51 -5.96
N ALA A 111 19.85 19.68 -6.91
CA ALA A 111 20.02 18.25 -6.71
C ALA A 111 21.03 17.90 -5.59
N LYS A 112 21.89 18.84 -5.19
CA LYS A 112 22.85 18.68 -4.09
C LYS A 112 22.23 18.89 -2.70
N LEU A 113 21.03 19.48 -2.61
CA LEU A 113 20.39 19.77 -1.31
C LEU A 113 19.57 18.60 -0.77
N GLY A 114 19.26 17.57 -1.59
CA GLY A 114 18.49 16.41 -1.13
C GLY A 114 17.10 16.77 -0.59
N LEU A 115 16.47 17.79 -1.18
CA LEU A 115 15.12 18.26 -0.83
C LEU A 115 14.08 17.57 -1.69
N ASP A 116 13.15 16.87 -1.05
CA ASP A 116 12.05 16.18 -1.71
C ASP A 116 10.81 17.08 -1.82
N PRO A 117 10.07 17.06 -2.94
CA PRO A 117 8.81 17.77 -3.04
C PRO A 117 7.78 17.10 -2.11
N CYS A 118 7.36 17.80 -1.05
CA CYS A 118 6.34 17.33 -0.13
C CYS A 118 4.94 17.69 -0.69
N VAL A 119 4.50 16.93 -1.70
CA VAL A 119 3.22 17.13 -2.41
C VAL A 119 2.24 16.04 -2.01
N LEU A 120 1.01 16.43 -1.65
CA LEU A 120 0.01 15.53 -1.09
C LEU A 120 -0.48 14.50 -2.13
N GLU A 121 -0.62 14.93 -3.38
CA GLU A 121 -1.05 14.10 -4.51
C GLU A 121 -0.10 12.93 -4.75
N ASP A 122 1.20 13.13 -4.56
CA ASP A 122 2.21 12.07 -4.74
C ASP A 122 2.06 10.99 -3.66
N GLU A 123 1.74 11.36 -2.42
CA GLU A 123 1.48 10.40 -1.35
C GLU A 123 0.17 9.64 -1.57
N LEU A 124 -0.86 10.29 -2.12
CA LEU A 124 -2.12 9.63 -2.45
C LEU A 124 -1.98 8.68 -3.65
N ASN A 125 -1.20 9.06 -4.66
CA ASN A 125 -0.93 8.24 -5.85
C ASN A 125 0.00 7.04 -5.55
N LYS A 126 0.78 7.10 -4.46
CA LYS A 126 1.56 5.95 -3.95
C LYS A 126 0.70 4.92 -3.21
N SER A 127 -0.61 5.16 -3.04
CA SER A 127 -1.49 4.22 -2.33
C SER A 127 -1.51 2.84 -3.02
N VAL A 128 -1.36 1.81 -2.20
CA VAL A 128 -1.27 0.41 -2.66
C VAL A 128 -2.67 -0.11 -2.96
N GLN A 129 -2.89 -0.76 -4.10
CA GLN A 129 -4.16 -1.39 -4.44
C GLN A 129 -4.26 -2.80 -3.83
N GLY A 130 -5.49 -3.31 -3.64
CA GLY A 130 -5.75 -4.67 -3.16
C GLY A 130 -5.43 -4.86 -1.68
N THR A 131 -4.82 -6.00 -1.33
CA THR A 131 -4.58 -6.40 0.08
C THR A 131 -3.62 -5.44 0.81
N GLY A 132 -2.68 -4.81 0.11
CA GLY A 132 -1.77 -3.83 0.70
C GLY A 132 -2.47 -2.56 1.18
N LEU A 133 -3.62 -2.21 0.59
CA LEU A 133 -4.44 -1.08 1.05
C LEU A 133 -4.88 -1.29 2.49
N ALA A 134 -5.52 -2.43 2.77
CA ALA A 134 -6.11 -2.73 4.07
C ALA A 134 -5.05 -3.09 5.13
N PHE A 135 -4.02 -3.86 4.78
CA PHE A 135 -3.08 -4.40 5.77
C PHE A 135 -1.80 -3.57 5.96
N ILE A 136 -1.48 -2.65 5.04
CA ILE A 136 -0.31 -1.76 5.16
C ILE A 136 -0.77 -0.32 5.35
N ALA A 137 -1.48 0.26 4.38
CA ALA A 137 -1.81 1.68 4.43
C ALA A 137 -2.77 2.02 5.59
N PHE A 138 -3.80 1.21 5.78
CA PHE A 138 -4.78 1.39 6.86
C PHE A 138 -4.20 1.14 8.25
N THR A 139 -3.49 0.03 8.46
CA THR A 139 -2.89 -0.31 9.77
C THR A 139 -1.85 0.72 10.20
N GLU A 140 -1.05 1.23 9.26
CA GLU A 140 -0.12 2.33 9.50
C GLU A 140 -0.85 3.60 9.93
N ALA A 141 -1.93 3.98 9.25
CA ALA A 141 -2.74 5.14 9.62
C ALA A 141 -3.36 5.00 11.02
N MET A 142 -3.81 3.80 11.38
CA MET A 142 -4.44 3.52 12.68
C MET A 142 -3.48 3.65 13.86
N THR A 143 -2.17 3.49 13.65
CA THR A 143 -1.17 3.70 14.70
C THR A 143 -1.11 5.14 15.19
N HIS A 144 -1.58 6.08 14.35
CA HIS A 144 -1.63 7.51 14.65
C HIS A 144 -2.93 7.96 15.32
N PHE A 145 -3.93 7.08 15.45
CA PHE A 145 -5.16 7.42 16.15
C PHE A 145 -5.02 7.30 17.67
N PRO A 146 -5.69 8.17 18.45
CA PRO A 146 -5.81 7.98 19.88
C PRO A 146 -6.56 6.67 20.17
N ALA A 147 -6.08 5.90 21.13
CA ALA A 147 -6.56 4.53 21.39
C ALA A 147 -6.42 3.57 20.18
N SER A 148 -5.26 3.61 19.51
CA SER A 148 -4.94 2.75 18.36
C SER A 148 -5.27 1.25 18.53
N PRO A 149 -5.14 0.60 19.71
CA PRO A 149 -5.48 -0.82 19.85
C PRO A 149 -6.98 -1.08 19.66
N PHE A 150 -7.86 -0.18 20.12
CA PHE A 150 -9.31 -0.32 20.00
C PHE A 150 -9.74 -0.30 18.54
N TRP A 151 -9.27 0.70 17.78
CA TRP A 151 -9.60 0.82 16.36
C TRP A 151 -9.10 -0.39 15.57
N SER A 152 -7.89 -0.87 15.87
CA SER A 152 -7.26 -2.02 15.18
C SER A 152 -8.09 -3.31 15.30
N VAL A 153 -8.65 -3.56 16.50
CA VAL A 153 -9.53 -4.71 16.75
C VAL A 153 -10.83 -4.56 15.97
N MET A 154 -11.48 -3.39 16.00
CA MET A 154 -12.74 -3.15 15.27
C MET A 154 -12.57 -3.30 13.76
N PHE A 155 -11.49 -2.77 13.18
CA PHE A 155 -11.19 -2.90 11.75
C PHE A 155 -10.93 -4.36 11.35
N SER A 156 -10.13 -5.08 12.14
CA SER A 156 -9.86 -6.50 11.88
C SER A 156 -11.12 -7.35 12.01
N PHE A 157 -11.95 -7.07 13.02
CA PHE A 157 -13.23 -7.74 13.20
C PHE A 157 -14.20 -7.47 12.05
N MET A 158 -14.24 -6.24 11.53
CA MET A 158 -14.99 -5.88 10.33
C MET A 158 -14.53 -6.71 9.12
N LEU A 159 -13.21 -6.78 8.85
CA LEU A 159 -12.68 -7.58 7.74
C LEU A 159 -13.01 -9.07 7.87
N ILE A 160 -12.95 -9.62 9.10
CA ILE A 160 -13.33 -11.00 9.38
C ILE A 160 -14.82 -11.23 9.10
N ASN A 161 -15.71 -10.34 9.54
CA ASN A 161 -17.15 -10.49 9.30
C ASN A 161 -17.51 -10.37 7.81
N LEU A 162 -16.86 -9.46 7.07
CA LEU A 162 -17.03 -9.34 5.63
C LEU A 162 -16.58 -10.63 4.90
N GLY A 163 -15.43 -11.18 5.30
CA GLY A 163 -14.92 -12.44 4.75
C GLY A 163 -15.83 -13.62 5.07
N LEU A 164 -16.24 -13.79 6.34
CA LEU A 164 -17.10 -14.88 6.79
C LEU A 164 -18.47 -14.87 6.10
N GLY A 165 -19.09 -13.69 5.96
CA GLY A 165 -20.38 -13.56 5.27
C GLY A 165 -20.33 -14.08 3.83
N SER A 166 -19.29 -13.71 3.08
CA SER A 166 -19.09 -14.20 1.72
C SER A 166 -18.81 -15.70 1.67
N MET A 167 -18.01 -16.22 2.61
CA MET A 167 -17.62 -17.64 2.63
C MET A 167 -18.80 -18.57 2.95
N ILE A 168 -19.77 -18.12 3.75
CA ILE A 168 -21.00 -18.89 4.00
C ILE A 168 -21.79 -19.10 2.69
N GLY A 169 -21.89 -18.05 1.85
CA GLY A 169 -22.56 -18.13 0.55
C GLY A 169 -21.85 -19.08 -0.43
N THR A 170 -20.51 -19.00 -0.53
CA THR A 170 -19.75 -19.87 -1.43
C THR A 170 -19.76 -21.33 -0.95
N MET A 171 -19.64 -21.56 0.35
CA MET A 171 -19.67 -22.91 0.93
C MET A 171 -21.03 -23.57 0.76
N THR A 172 -22.13 -22.84 0.95
CA THR A 172 -23.48 -23.37 0.69
C THR A 172 -23.67 -23.70 -0.80
N GLY A 173 -23.14 -22.86 -1.70
CA GLY A 173 -23.12 -23.12 -3.14
C GLY A 173 -22.41 -24.44 -3.49
N ILE A 174 -21.17 -24.64 -3.02
CA ILE A 174 -20.39 -25.86 -3.28
C ILE A 174 -21.07 -27.09 -2.65
N THR A 175 -21.52 -26.96 -1.41
CA THR A 175 -22.07 -28.06 -0.61
C THR A 175 -23.42 -28.54 -1.15
N THR A 176 -24.18 -27.70 -1.84
CA THR A 176 -25.44 -28.10 -2.49
C THR A 176 -25.21 -29.12 -3.61
N PHE A 177 -24.06 -29.09 -4.27
CA PHE A 177 -23.72 -30.02 -5.35
C PHE A 177 -22.93 -31.26 -4.88
N ILE A 178 -22.18 -31.16 -3.78
CA ILE A 178 -21.28 -32.23 -3.31
C ILE A 178 -21.90 -32.97 -2.11
N CYS A 179 -22.16 -34.27 -2.30
CA CYS A 179 -22.77 -35.14 -1.28
C CYS A 179 -21.85 -35.37 -0.05
N PHE A 180 -20.52 -35.24 -0.22
CA PHE A 180 -19.51 -35.47 0.83
C PHE A 180 -18.95 -34.16 1.40
N GLN A 181 -19.71 -33.52 2.27
CA GLN A 181 -19.39 -32.20 2.83
C GLN A 181 -18.07 -32.19 3.62
N CYS A 182 -17.85 -33.19 4.47
CA CYS A 182 -16.65 -33.27 5.32
C CYS A 182 -15.35 -33.45 4.50
N ALA A 183 -15.41 -34.23 3.41
CA ALA A 183 -14.25 -34.44 2.54
C ALA A 183 -13.89 -33.16 1.78
N ALA A 184 -14.89 -32.41 1.31
CA ALA A 184 -14.68 -31.14 0.61
C ALA A 184 -13.97 -30.10 1.48
N VAL A 185 -14.34 -29.99 2.76
CA VAL A 185 -13.70 -29.06 3.72
C VAL A 185 -12.24 -29.46 3.98
N ILE A 186 -11.96 -30.75 4.15
CA ILE A 186 -10.59 -31.24 4.37
C ILE A 186 -9.70 -30.98 3.14
N ILE A 187 -10.22 -31.24 1.94
CA ILE A 187 -9.50 -30.96 0.69
C ILE A 187 -9.23 -29.46 0.55
N ALA A 188 -10.23 -28.61 0.80
CA ALA A 188 -10.08 -27.16 0.76
C ALA A 188 -9.04 -26.65 1.78
N PHE A 189 -9.00 -27.22 2.98
CA PHE A 189 -7.99 -26.91 3.99
C PHE A 189 -6.58 -27.27 3.52
N ILE A 190 -6.39 -28.49 2.96
CA ILE A 190 -5.09 -28.93 2.44
C ILE A 190 -4.63 -28.04 1.28
N CYS A 191 -5.52 -27.70 0.34
CA CYS A 191 -5.23 -26.75 -0.72
C CYS A 191 -4.91 -25.36 -0.17
N GLY A 192 -5.60 -24.93 0.89
CA GLY A 192 -5.38 -23.66 1.57
C GLY A 192 -3.98 -23.50 2.15
N LEU A 193 -3.32 -24.59 2.55
CA LEU A 193 -1.95 -24.57 3.07
C LEU A 193 -0.93 -24.04 2.06
N LEU A 194 -1.21 -24.11 0.75
CA LEU A 194 -0.38 -23.49 -0.28
C LEU A 194 -0.28 -21.96 -0.11
N PHE A 195 -1.35 -21.32 0.36
CA PHE A 195 -1.38 -19.87 0.52
C PHE A 195 -0.72 -19.37 1.81
N VAL A 196 -0.42 -20.26 2.76
CA VAL A 196 0.20 -19.92 4.06
C VAL A 196 1.74 -19.93 3.99
N GLN A 197 2.32 -20.39 2.88
CA GLN A 197 3.77 -20.45 2.69
C GLN A 197 4.41 -19.05 2.59
N ARG A 198 5.74 -18.96 2.72
CA ARG A 198 6.48 -17.68 2.65
C ARG A 198 6.26 -16.93 1.33
N SER A 199 6.07 -17.66 0.23
CA SER A 199 5.70 -17.14 -1.10
C SER A 199 4.19 -17.10 -1.35
N GLY A 200 3.37 -17.42 -0.34
CA GLY A 200 1.92 -17.60 -0.44
C GLY A 200 1.20 -16.36 -0.96
N ASN A 201 1.65 -15.15 -0.60
CA ASN A 201 1.09 -13.91 -1.12
C ASN A 201 1.17 -13.82 -2.66
N TYR A 202 2.25 -14.31 -3.29
CA TYR A 202 2.35 -14.36 -4.75
C TYR A 202 1.32 -15.31 -5.36
N PHE A 203 1.12 -16.48 -4.74
CA PHE A 203 0.10 -17.43 -5.18
C PHE A 203 -1.31 -16.86 -5.03
N VAL A 204 -1.60 -16.14 -3.94
CA VAL A 204 -2.89 -15.46 -3.73
C VAL A 204 -3.13 -14.42 -4.83
N ILE A 205 -2.16 -13.53 -5.09
CA ILE A 205 -2.29 -12.48 -6.11
C ILE A 205 -2.46 -13.08 -7.50
N MET A 206 -1.70 -14.13 -7.84
CA MET A 206 -1.82 -14.81 -9.12
C MET A 206 -3.17 -15.51 -9.27
N PHE A 207 -3.66 -16.18 -8.23
CA PHE A 207 -4.95 -16.86 -8.27
C PHE A 207 -6.12 -15.86 -8.37
N ASP A 208 -6.05 -14.76 -7.62
CA ASP A 208 -7.08 -13.70 -7.63
C ASP A 208 -7.18 -13.05 -9.02
N ASN A 209 -6.03 -12.68 -9.61
CA ASN A 209 -5.98 -12.00 -10.90
C ASN A 209 -6.39 -12.89 -12.08
N TYR A 210 -6.06 -14.19 -12.05
CA TYR A 210 -6.24 -15.07 -13.23
C TYR A 210 -7.33 -16.15 -13.06
N SER A 211 -7.53 -16.67 -11.85
CA SER A 211 -8.42 -17.83 -11.61
C SER A 211 -9.83 -17.43 -11.20
N ALA A 212 -10.00 -16.38 -10.40
CA ALA A 212 -11.32 -15.97 -9.93
C ALA A 212 -12.07 -15.12 -10.97
N GLY A 213 -11.39 -14.17 -11.60
CA GLY A 213 -12.00 -13.19 -12.49
C GLY A 213 -12.54 -13.79 -13.81
N LEU A 214 -11.75 -14.61 -14.50
CA LEU A 214 -12.11 -15.13 -15.82
C LEU A 214 -13.35 -16.04 -15.81
N PRO A 215 -13.47 -17.07 -14.94
CA PRO A 215 -14.65 -17.94 -14.93
C PRO A 215 -15.92 -17.19 -14.53
N LEU A 216 -15.85 -16.27 -13.56
CA LEU A 216 -16.98 -15.45 -13.17
C LEU A 216 -17.46 -14.57 -14.33
N THR A 217 -16.51 -13.98 -15.06
CA THR A 217 -16.80 -13.13 -16.22
C THR A 217 -17.48 -13.92 -17.34
N VAL A 218 -16.96 -15.11 -17.66
CA VAL A 218 -17.55 -16.00 -18.66
C VAL A 218 -18.95 -16.47 -18.24
N ALA A 219 -19.14 -16.83 -16.97
CA ALA A 219 -20.44 -17.22 -16.43
C ALA A 219 -21.48 -16.10 -16.58
N VAL A 220 -21.12 -14.85 -16.22
CA VAL A 220 -22.01 -13.69 -16.37
C VAL A 220 -22.39 -13.45 -17.82
N ILE A 221 -21.45 -13.59 -18.78
CA ILE A 221 -21.75 -13.48 -20.22
C ILE A 221 -22.75 -14.56 -20.64
N LEU A 222 -22.49 -15.82 -20.27
CA LEU A 222 -23.34 -16.96 -20.65
C LEU A 222 -24.74 -16.83 -20.07
N GLU A 223 -24.89 -16.42 -18.81
CA GLU A 223 -26.18 -16.17 -18.16
C GLU A 223 -26.94 -15.05 -18.86
N ASN A 224 -26.28 -13.93 -19.15
CA ASN A 224 -26.90 -12.80 -19.86
C ASN A 224 -27.36 -13.18 -21.27
N VAL A 225 -26.53 -13.89 -22.04
CA VAL A 225 -26.89 -14.37 -23.39
C VAL A 225 -28.04 -15.37 -23.32
N SER A 226 -28.01 -16.28 -22.34
CA SER A 226 -29.05 -17.27 -22.13
C SER A 226 -30.41 -16.63 -21.86
N VAL A 227 -30.48 -15.64 -20.97
CA VAL A 227 -31.75 -14.95 -20.64
C VAL A 227 -32.18 -14.00 -21.76
N ALA A 228 -31.27 -13.19 -22.29
CA ALA A 228 -31.62 -12.14 -23.24
C ALA A 228 -31.98 -12.69 -24.64
N TRP A 229 -31.26 -13.70 -25.14
CA TRP A 229 -31.37 -14.19 -26.52
C TRP A 229 -31.99 -15.59 -26.62
N ILE A 230 -31.51 -16.56 -25.85
CA ILE A 230 -31.95 -17.96 -25.97
C ILE A 230 -33.37 -18.12 -25.39
N TYR A 231 -33.57 -17.64 -24.16
CA TYR A 231 -34.86 -17.70 -23.48
C TYR A 231 -35.82 -16.60 -23.99
N GLY A 232 -35.28 -15.42 -24.24
CA GLY A 232 -35.97 -14.27 -24.79
C GLY A 232 -36.64 -13.40 -23.71
N THR A 233 -36.31 -12.11 -23.73
CA THR A 233 -36.75 -11.13 -22.71
C THR A 233 -38.28 -11.02 -22.58
N LYS A 234 -39.04 -11.27 -23.65
CA LYS A 234 -40.52 -11.23 -23.60
C LYS A 234 -41.09 -12.35 -22.72
N ARG A 235 -40.54 -13.55 -22.83
CA ARG A 235 -40.97 -14.72 -22.06
C ARG A 235 -40.57 -14.55 -20.60
N PHE A 236 -39.32 -14.11 -20.36
CA PHE A 236 -38.83 -13.80 -19.02
C PHE A 236 -39.68 -12.76 -18.28
N MET A 237 -40.13 -11.69 -18.97
CA MET A 237 -41.02 -10.69 -18.37
C MET A 237 -42.40 -11.25 -18.03
N GLN A 238 -42.89 -12.23 -18.79
CA GLN A 238 -44.15 -12.90 -18.51
C GLN A 238 -44.02 -13.81 -17.28
N ASP A 239 -42.93 -14.58 -17.17
CA ASP A 239 -42.71 -15.41 -15.99
C ASP A 239 -42.53 -14.56 -14.72
N LEU A 240 -41.89 -13.39 -14.82
CA LEU A 240 -41.82 -12.43 -13.72
C LEU A 240 -43.20 -11.89 -13.33
N GLU A 241 -44.07 -11.62 -14.30
CA GLU A 241 -45.44 -11.19 -14.07
C GLU A 241 -46.25 -12.30 -13.36
N ASP A 242 -46.04 -13.56 -13.74
CA ASP A 242 -46.67 -14.73 -13.12
C ASP A 242 -46.17 -15.00 -11.69
N MET A 243 -44.88 -14.75 -11.40
CA MET A 243 -44.31 -14.90 -10.05
C MET A 243 -44.65 -13.75 -9.11
N LEU A 244 -44.65 -12.50 -9.60
CA LEU A 244 -44.86 -11.31 -8.77
C LEU A 244 -46.34 -10.94 -8.64
N GLY A 245 -47.20 -11.45 -9.52
CA GLY A 245 -48.61 -11.07 -9.63
C GLY A 245 -48.84 -9.66 -10.21
N PHE A 246 -47.76 -8.93 -10.50
CA PHE A 246 -47.79 -7.62 -11.17
C PHE A 246 -46.73 -7.57 -12.28
N ARG A 247 -47.02 -6.83 -13.35
CA ARG A 247 -46.09 -6.65 -14.46
C ARG A 247 -44.99 -5.64 -14.10
N PRO A 248 -43.70 -6.02 -14.15
CA PRO A 248 -42.60 -5.09 -13.94
C PRO A 248 -42.60 -3.93 -14.94
N HIS A 249 -42.08 -2.77 -14.54
CA HIS A 249 -42.03 -1.58 -15.41
C HIS A 249 -41.26 -1.85 -16.71
N ALA A 250 -41.72 -1.26 -17.82
CA ALA A 250 -41.14 -1.47 -19.16
C ALA A 250 -39.65 -1.13 -19.25
N PHE A 251 -39.14 -0.29 -18.34
CA PHE A 251 -37.71 -0.01 -18.19
C PHE A 251 -36.86 -1.29 -18.08
N TYR A 252 -37.31 -2.29 -17.30
CA TYR A 252 -36.57 -3.53 -17.15
C TYR A 252 -36.44 -4.29 -18.47
N PHE A 253 -37.49 -4.29 -19.29
CA PHE A 253 -37.45 -4.87 -20.63
C PHE A 253 -36.38 -4.20 -21.51
N TYR A 254 -36.29 -2.87 -21.49
CA TYR A 254 -35.27 -2.13 -22.23
C TYR A 254 -33.86 -2.37 -21.66
N MET A 255 -33.70 -2.43 -20.35
CA MET A 255 -32.43 -2.71 -19.68
C MET A 255 -31.89 -4.10 -20.06
N TRP A 256 -32.70 -5.16 -19.94
CA TRP A 256 -32.29 -6.50 -20.34
C TRP A 256 -32.02 -6.62 -21.84
N LYS A 257 -32.76 -5.92 -22.69
CA LYS A 257 -32.59 -6.03 -24.15
C LYS A 257 -31.41 -5.22 -24.70
N TYR A 258 -31.16 -4.01 -24.19
CA TYR A 258 -30.19 -3.08 -24.77
C TYR A 258 -28.94 -2.91 -23.90
N VAL A 259 -29.11 -2.75 -22.58
CA VAL A 259 -27.97 -2.54 -21.68
C VAL A 259 -27.17 -3.82 -21.50
N SER A 260 -27.82 -4.98 -21.39
CA SER A 260 -27.12 -6.28 -21.37
C SER A 260 -26.20 -6.48 -22.58
N ARG A 261 -26.61 -6.04 -23.78
CA ARG A 261 -25.76 -6.11 -24.98
C ARG A 261 -24.54 -5.20 -24.90
N CYS A 262 -24.69 -3.99 -24.39
CA CYS A 262 -23.56 -3.08 -24.19
C CYS A 262 -22.57 -3.64 -23.15
N LEU A 263 -23.08 -4.17 -22.05
CA LEU A 263 -22.27 -4.79 -20.99
C LEU A 263 -21.50 -6.00 -21.51
N ILE A 264 -22.12 -6.88 -22.29
CA ILE A 264 -21.41 -8.03 -22.89
C ILE A 264 -20.25 -7.55 -23.78
N VAL A 265 -20.44 -6.51 -24.59
CA VAL A 265 -19.36 -5.97 -25.45
C VAL A 265 -18.21 -5.41 -24.62
N LEU A 266 -18.51 -4.65 -23.56
CA LEU A 266 -17.48 -4.09 -22.67
C LEU A 266 -16.68 -5.20 -21.97
N ILE A 267 -17.38 -6.21 -21.47
CA ILE A 267 -16.75 -7.34 -20.78
C ILE A 267 -15.88 -8.16 -21.75
N MET A 268 -16.36 -8.39 -22.98
CA MET A 268 -15.57 -9.06 -24.01
C MET A 268 -14.30 -8.27 -24.37
N ALA A 269 -14.37 -6.94 -24.42
CA ALA A 269 -13.19 -6.11 -24.64
C ALA A 269 -12.15 -6.29 -23.52
N THR A 270 -12.58 -6.33 -22.25
CA THR A 270 -11.65 -6.56 -21.12
C THR A 270 -11.03 -7.97 -21.15
N VAL A 271 -11.78 -8.99 -21.57
CA VAL A 271 -11.25 -10.36 -21.71
C VAL A 271 -10.21 -10.42 -22.84
N ILE A 272 -10.43 -9.71 -23.94
CA ILE A 272 -9.47 -9.63 -25.05
C ILE A 272 -8.19 -8.93 -24.60
N GLU A 273 -8.29 -7.81 -23.88
CA GLU A 273 -7.13 -7.10 -23.33
C GLU A 273 -6.31 -7.98 -22.38
N MET A 274 -7.00 -8.74 -21.52
CA MET A 274 -6.38 -9.70 -20.61
C MET A 274 -5.73 -10.89 -21.35
N ALA A 275 -6.26 -11.28 -22.52
CA ALA A 275 -5.67 -12.35 -23.34
C ALA A 275 -4.42 -11.90 -24.12
N ILE A 276 -4.34 -10.62 -24.49
CA ILE A 276 -3.20 -10.05 -25.25
C ILE A 276 -2.06 -9.65 -24.30
N SER A 277 -2.40 -9.15 -23.11
CA SER A 277 -1.41 -8.69 -22.14
C SER A 277 -0.71 -9.88 -21.47
N PRO A 278 0.64 -9.95 -21.48
CA PRO A 278 1.35 -11.04 -20.82
C PRO A 278 1.10 -11.01 -19.31
N PRO A 279 0.86 -12.18 -18.67
CA PRO A 279 0.59 -12.22 -17.24
C PRO A 279 1.83 -11.83 -16.44
N GLY A 280 1.70 -10.77 -15.63
CA GLY A 280 2.74 -10.27 -14.75
C GLY A 280 2.30 -10.22 -13.29
N TYR A 281 3.26 -10.19 -12.37
CA TYR A 281 3.05 -9.89 -10.96
C TYR A 281 4.25 -9.11 -10.42
N ASN A 282 4.03 -8.30 -9.38
CA ASN A 282 5.10 -7.55 -8.72
C ASN A 282 5.86 -8.48 -7.77
N ALA A 283 7.17 -8.60 -7.94
CA ALA A 283 8.04 -9.38 -7.06
C ALA A 283 8.77 -8.47 -6.07
N TRP A 284 8.81 -8.88 -4.80
CA TRP A 284 9.64 -8.24 -3.79
C TRP A 284 11.10 -8.66 -4.00
N VAL A 285 11.95 -7.70 -4.39
CA VAL A 285 13.38 -7.90 -4.61
C VAL A 285 14.16 -6.99 -3.66
N GLU A 286 14.78 -7.58 -2.65
CA GLU A 286 15.57 -6.88 -1.63
C GLU A 286 16.70 -6.03 -2.24
N GLU A 287 17.35 -6.55 -3.29
CA GLU A 287 18.47 -5.91 -3.93
C GLU A 287 18.07 -4.61 -4.66
N LEU A 288 16.88 -4.55 -5.26
CA LEU A 288 16.33 -3.36 -5.90
C LEU A 288 16.06 -2.24 -4.88
N LEU A 289 15.64 -2.60 -3.67
CA LEU A 289 15.51 -1.69 -2.54
C LEU A 289 16.89 -1.19 -2.09
N SER A 290 17.87 -2.08 -1.94
CA SER A 290 19.26 -1.72 -1.60
C SER A 290 19.90 -0.82 -2.67
N VAL A 291 19.57 -1.01 -3.95
CA VAL A 291 20.04 -0.20 -5.07
C VAL A 291 19.33 1.14 -5.07
N SER A 292 18.03 1.21 -4.77
CA SER A 292 17.32 2.49 -4.60
C SER A 292 17.92 3.30 -3.44
N TYR A 293 18.14 2.66 -2.29
CA TYR A 293 18.84 3.24 -1.14
C TYR A 293 20.28 3.65 -1.47
N ARG A 294 21.05 2.79 -2.15
CA ARG A 294 22.42 3.11 -2.61
C ARG A 294 22.43 4.21 -3.65
N LYS A 295 21.41 4.33 -4.50
CA LYS A 295 21.31 5.39 -5.51
C LYS A 295 20.93 6.72 -4.86
N GLY A 296 20.16 6.69 -3.76
CA GLY A 296 20.03 7.80 -2.82
C GLY A 296 21.38 8.19 -2.23
N MET A 297 22.04 7.25 -1.55
CA MET A 297 23.36 7.48 -0.94
C MET A 297 24.47 7.91 -1.93
N MET A 298 24.50 7.36 -3.15
CA MET A 298 25.49 7.72 -4.18
C MET A 298 25.19 9.10 -4.77
N LYS A 299 23.92 9.50 -4.87
CA LYS A 299 23.61 10.91 -5.17
C LYS A 299 24.23 11.78 -4.08
N ASP A 300 24.05 11.44 -2.82
CA ASP A 300 24.61 12.20 -1.69
C ASP A 300 26.16 12.25 -1.73
N ILE A 301 26.83 11.13 -2.02
CA ILE A 301 28.30 11.05 -2.15
C ILE A 301 28.81 11.82 -3.38
N SER A 302 28.17 11.67 -4.55
CA SER A 302 28.57 12.40 -5.76
C SER A 302 28.34 13.92 -5.63
N ASN A 303 27.36 14.31 -4.80
CA ASN A 303 27.12 15.70 -4.45
C ASN A 303 28.20 16.23 -3.50
N LEU A 304 28.70 15.41 -2.57
CA LEU A 304 29.82 15.74 -1.68
C LEU A 304 31.13 15.93 -2.46
N GLU A 305 31.45 15.04 -3.40
CA GLU A 305 32.68 15.10 -4.20
C GLU A 305 32.70 16.36 -5.11
N LYS A 306 31.54 16.71 -5.70
CA LYS A 306 31.36 17.95 -6.48
C LYS A 306 31.27 19.23 -5.63
N VAL A 307 31.08 19.13 -4.32
CA VAL A 307 31.15 20.29 -3.40
C VAL A 307 32.60 20.53 -3.01
N ASP A 308 33.37 19.47 -2.80
CA ASP A 308 34.81 19.54 -2.52
C ASP A 308 35.61 20.08 -3.72
N GLU A 309 35.24 19.65 -4.94
CA GLU A 309 35.82 20.18 -6.19
C GLU A 309 35.55 21.68 -6.38
N MET A 310 34.37 22.16 -5.96
CA MET A 310 34.00 23.58 -6.04
C MET A 310 34.72 24.43 -4.98
N HIS A 311 34.96 23.86 -3.79
CA HIS A 311 35.81 24.45 -2.75
C HIS A 311 37.28 24.53 -3.20
N PHE A 312 37.78 23.52 -3.90
CA PHE A 312 39.14 23.49 -4.44
C PHE A 312 39.36 24.55 -5.54
N ILE A 313 38.35 24.84 -6.37
CA ILE A 313 38.43 25.86 -7.43
C ILE A 313 38.39 27.29 -6.85
N LEU A 314 37.63 27.52 -5.77
CA LEU A 314 37.57 28.83 -5.08
C LEU A 314 38.73 29.10 -4.10
N GLY A 315 39.58 28.10 -3.83
CA GLY A 315 40.76 28.23 -2.96
C GLY A 315 42.07 28.62 -3.68
N LYS A 316 42.11 28.64 -5.01
CA LYS A 316 43.31 29.03 -5.77
C LYS A 316 43.35 30.55 -6.02
N ASN A 317 43.95 31.29 -5.08
CA ASN A 317 44.47 32.62 -5.38
C ASN A 317 45.90 32.53 -5.98
N PRO A 318 46.23 33.31 -7.02
CA PRO A 318 47.53 33.26 -7.69
C PRO A 318 48.54 34.21 -7.01
N ARG A 319 49.70 33.67 -6.62
CA ARG A 319 51.06 34.26 -6.64
C ARG A 319 51.86 33.79 -5.43
N GLU A 320 52.98 33.12 -5.70
CA GLU A 320 54.29 33.44 -5.10
C GLU A 320 55.38 32.80 -5.98
N THR A 321 56.35 33.61 -6.40
CA THR A 321 57.52 33.23 -7.21
C THR A 321 58.72 33.05 -6.26
N PRO A 322 59.70 32.17 -6.54
CA PRO A 322 60.54 31.55 -5.50
C PRO A 322 61.97 32.12 -5.41
N LEU A 323 62.58 32.12 -4.20
CA LEU A 323 64.00 31.78 -3.88
C LEU A 323 64.40 32.23 -2.44
N PRO A 324 65.52 31.77 -1.81
CA PRO A 324 66.31 30.52 -1.93
C PRO A 324 66.48 29.75 -0.58
N LYS A 325 66.87 28.46 -0.66
CA LYS A 325 67.46 27.61 0.41
C LYS A 325 68.95 27.98 0.64
N PRO A 326 69.60 27.73 1.81
CA PRO A 326 70.05 26.37 2.24
C PRO A 326 70.37 26.24 3.79
N PRO A 327 71.12 25.24 4.33
CA PRO A 327 71.35 23.83 3.98
C PRO A 327 70.99 22.81 5.12
N SER A 328 71.24 21.54 4.81
CA SER A 328 70.97 20.22 5.43
C SER A 328 71.67 19.81 6.74
N GLN A 329 71.04 18.89 7.51
CA GLN A 329 71.60 17.62 8.06
C GLN A 329 70.47 16.88 8.84
N ALA A 330 70.01 15.69 8.48
CA ALA A 330 70.60 14.34 8.57
C ALA A 330 70.54 13.68 9.98
N ASN A 331 69.69 12.65 10.06
CA ASN A 331 69.87 11.36 10.77
C ASN A 331 69.21 11.07 12.14
N LEU A 332 68.64 9.85 12.17
CA LEU A 332 68.56 8.83 13.26
C LEU A 332 67.31 8.74 14.17
N VAL A 333 66.50 7.71 13.84
CA VAL A 333 65.68 6.81 14.69
C VAL A 333 66.62 5.88 15.52
N PRO A 334 66.27 5.12 16.61
CA PRO A 334 65.00 4.79 17.34
C PRO A 334 65.16 4.88 18.91
N PRO A 335 64.48 4.06 19.78
CA PRO A 335 63.05 3.81 20.01
C PRO A 335 62.63 4.01 21.50
N GLY A 336 61.32 4.03 21.80
CA GLY A 336 60.84 3.66 23.15
C GLY A 336 59.49 4.21 23.63
N THR A 337 58.47 3.34 23.61
CA THR A 337 57.35 3.21 24.58
C THR A 337 56.27 4.31 24.78
N LYS A 338 55.11 4.03 24.16
CA LYS A 338 53.67 4.17 24.57
C LYS A 338 53.08 5.56 24.94
N PRO A 339 51.80 5.81 24.58
CA PRO A 339 51.30 7.16 24.34
C PRO A 339 50.37 7.69 25.45
N LEU A 340 50.50 8.99 25.75
CA LEU A 340 49.46 9.79 26.41
C LEU A 340 49.56 11.25 25.95
N GLU A 341 48.39 11.79 25.61
CA GLU A 341 48.02 13.20 25.39
C GLU A 341 48.69 13.98 24.24
N ASN A 342 47.90 14.24 23.20
CA ASN A 342 48.11 15.38 22.31
C ASN A 342 46.86 16.26 22.32
N SER A 343 47.01 17.47 22.83
CA SER A 343 46.08 18.59 22.66
C SER A 343 46.51 19.41 21.44
N ASN A 344 45.52 19.92 20.71
CA ASN A 344 45.53 20.97 19.67
C ASN A 344 45.75 20.54 18.21
N SER A 345 44.62 20.41 17.48
CA SER A 345 44.51 20.97 16.13
C SER A 345 43.06 21.40 15.84
N SER A 346 42.93 22.71 15.61
CA SER A 346 42.05 23.43 14.68
C SER A 346 40.82 22.70 14.10
N SER A 347 39.67 23.26 14.47
CA SER A 347 38.30 23.03 14.02
C SER A 347 38.10 22.96 12.49
N ALA A 348 37.51 21.87 12.01
CA ALA A 348 36.86 21.76 10.71
C ALA A 348 35.35 21.55 10.90
N ASN A 349 34.55 22.55 10.49
CA ASN A 349 33.09 22.53 10.54
C ASN A 349 32.53 21.71 9.37
N SER A 350 31.98 20.53 9.66
CA SER A 350 31.19 19.73 8.74
C SER A 350 29.75 19.67 9.23
N CYS A 351 28.78 19.91 8.35
CA CYS A 351 27.36 20.04 8.67
C CYS A 351 26.64 18.71 8.91
N TYR A 352 27.30 17.81 9.64
CA TYR A 352 26.71 16.59 10.18
C TYR A 352 27.24 16.35 11.59
N ARG A 353 26.68 17.05 12.58
CA ARG A 353 26.68 16.55 13.96
C ARG A 353 25.61 17.23 14.82
N THR A 354 24.50 16.53 15.01
CA THR A 354 23.72 16.57 16.25
C THR A 354 23.22 15.16 16.51
N GLY A 355 23.61 14.60 17.66
CA GLY A 355 23.26 13.26 18.07
C GLY A 355 21.93 13.20 18.83
N TYR A 356 21.26 12.07 18.71
CA TYR A 356 20.51 11.47 19.80
C TYR A 356 21.11 10.09 20.08
N GLN A 357 21.66 9.92 21.28
CA GLN A 357 21.96 8.63 21.88
C GLN A 357 20.62 7.98 22.24
N ASN A 358 20.22 6.95 21.51
CA ASN A 358 19.31 5.92 22.03
C ASN A 358 20.02 4.58 21.90
N ASN A 359 20.37 4.01 23.06
CA ASN A 359 20.65 2.59 23.20
C ASN A 359 19.44 1.80 22.69
N ILE A 360 19.61 0.99 21.65
CA ILE A 360 19.02 -0.35 21.48
C ILE A 360 19.92 -1.07 20.46
N GLY A 361 20.76 -1.98 20.96
CA GLY A 361 21.46 -2.96 20.13
C GLY A 361 20.56 -4.15 19.76
N PRO A 362 21.00 -5.04 18.86
CA PRO A 362 20.18 -6.13 18.34
C PRO A 362 19.99 -7.22 19.39
N ILE A 363 18.74 -7.59 19.65
CA ILE A 363 18.39 -8.78 20.44
C ILE A 363 18.12 -9.93 19.47
N THR A 364 19.08 -10.85 19.38
CA THR A 364 18.95 -12.18 18.75
C THR A 364 18.39 -13.16 19.80
N PRO A 365 17.58 -14.18 19.43
CA PRO A 365 16.74 -14.91 20.37
C PRO A 365 17.51 -15.97 21.16
N THR A 366 17.37 -15.96 22.48
CA THR A 366 17.74 -17.07 23.37
C THR A 366 16.53 -17.98 23.60
N THR A 367 16.73 -19.26 23.30
CA THR A 367 15.86 -20.40 23.59
C THR A 367 15.48 -20.50 25.08
N PRO A 368 14.23 -20.89 25.45
CA PRO A 368 13.90 -21.15 26.84
C PRO A 368 14.45 -22.52 27.26
N VAL A 369 15.27 -22.52 28.30
CA VAL A 369 15.67 -23.71 29.06
C VAL A 369 14.62 -23.98 30.14
N THR A 370 14.13 -25.21 30.16
CA THR A 370 13.21 -25.81 31.15
C THR A 370 13.71 -25.67 32.59
N PRO A 371 12.87 -25.29 33.57
CA PRO A 371 13.22 -25.42 34.98
C PRO A 371 12.98 -26.86 35.45
N THR A 372 14.04 -27.51 35.92
CA THR A 372 14.04 -28.76 36.67
C THR A 372 13.30 -28.59 38.01
N VAL A 373 12.28 -29.43 38.24
CA VAL A 373 11.64 -29.66 39.53
C VAL A 373 12.45 -30.72 40.28
N PRO A 374 12.72 -30.57 41.59
CA PRO A 374 13.38 -31.60 42.39
C PRO A 374 12.39 -32.73 42.72
N GLU A 375 12.85 -33.95 42.47
CA GLU A 375 12.23 -35.21 42.86
C GLU A 375 12.30 -35.35 44.39
N SER A 376 11.16 -35.56 45.05
CA SER A 376 11.11 -36.03 46.43
C SER A 376 9.91 -36.97 46.61
N ASP A 377 10.24 -38.25 46.67
CA ASP A 377 9.68 -39.34 47.47
C ASP A 377 8.15 -39.46 47.68
N SER A 378 7.70 -40.68 47.37
CA SER A 378 6.54 -41.47 47.84
C SER A 378 5.33 -41.61 46.93
#